data_AF-A0A955WW52-F1
#
_entry.id   AF-A0A955WW52-F1
#
_cell.length_a   1.000
_cell.length_b   1.000
_cell.length_c   1.000
_cell.angle_alpha   90.00
_cell.angle_beta   90.00
_cell.angle_gamma   90.00
#
_symmetry.space_group_name_H-M   'P 1'
#
loop_
_entity.id
_entity.type
_entity.pdbx_description
1 polymer ?
#
loop_
_entity_poly.entity_id
_entity_poly.type
_entity_poly.pdbx_seq_one_letter_code
_entity_poly.pdbx_strand_id
1 'polypeptide(L)'
;MTIELLGALTWAPGFKGVLTVAVAVIILCGSIALILSTNSGARLGFLIALTGLFGWFVVMGIIWSAYGIGYKGPAPTWKVADTVQGTPADSRIPVAETLPLPSDLPDPVAVRDGSAELSKEFPTTGKNPTIGDLVGLDEDLRDQINEQVDPWKILESSNKYTGETQSVVAEALGPDGKGLFESASDYVVVQTFVTGGKTGRTDNSTLGRIKYKFTSALEFDNPPLYAAVQLQAVVPQETKPGQAPPLPVVDKDAPVYTVVLERDRGALRLPSISFTIFSTIVFAILVNMLHRRDKLAAAQRSAVVAAGA
;
A
#
# COMPACT_ATOMS: atom_id res chain seq x y z
N MET A 1 -16.32 26.66 -31.99
CA MET A 1 -15.21 25.71 -31.76
C MET A 1 -15.63 24.38 -32.36
N THR A 2 -14.98 23.93 -33.45
CA THR A 2 -15.43 22.74 -34.20
C THR A 2 -15.21 21.45 -33.39
N ILE A 3 -16.03 20.42 -33.62
CA ILE A 3 -15.93 19.09 -32.99
C ILE A 3 -14.52 18.48 -33.18
N GLU A 4 -13.85 18.81 -34.28
CA GLU A 4 -12.46 18.42 -34.52
C GLU A 4 -11.46 19.06 -33.55
N LEU A 5 -11.71 20.31 -33.13
CA LEU A 5 -10.88 21.00 -32.14
C LEU A 5 -11.05 20.37 -30.74
N LEU A 6 -12.27 19.93 -30.39
CA LEU A 6 -12.52 19.15 -29.17
C LEU A 6 -11.91 17.73 -29.25
N GLY A 7 -11.95 17.09 -30.41
CA GLY A 7 -11.34 15.79 -30.65
C GLY A 7 -9.81 15.80 -30.69
N ALA A 8 -9.18 16.96 -30.88
CA ALA A 8 -7.75 17.17 -30.70
C ALA A 8 -7.35 17.35 -29.22
N LEU A 9 -8.27 17.82 -28.37
CA LEU A 9 -8.09 17.98 -26.93
C LEU A 9 -8.42 16.71 -26.13
N THR A 10 -9.16 15.77 -26.72
CA THR A 10 -9.48 14.49 -26.07
C THR A 10 -8.29 13.53 -26.17
N TRP A 11 -7.88 12.97 -25.03
CA TRP A 11 -6.75 12.05 -24.98
C TRP A 11 -7.15 10.69 -25.55
N ALA A 12 -6.53 10.31 -26.67
CA ALA A 12 -6.66 8.98 -27.27
C ALA A 12 -5.28 8.29 -27.26
N PRO A 13 -5.12 7.12 -26.60
CA PRO A 13 -3.84 6.43 -26.43
C PRO A 13 -3.23 5.85 -27.73
N GLY A 14 -3.90 6.00 -28.87
CA GLY A 14 -3.35 5.64 -30.19
C GLY A 14 -2.26 6.62 -30.68
N PHE A 15 -2.17 6.78 -32.01
CA PHE A 15 -1.12 7.60 -32.65
C PHE A 15 -1.04 9.04 -32.13
N LYS A 16 -2.17 9.67 -31.84
CA LYS A 16 -2.22 11.06 -31.34
C LYS A 16 -1.55 11.20 -29.98
N GLY A 17 -1.76 10.26 -29.06
CA GLY A 17 -1.12 10.27 -27.73
C GLY A 17 0.41 10.22 -27.83
N VAL A 18 0.92 9.31 -28.66
CA VAL A 18 2.37 9.19 -28.91
C VAL A 18 2.93 10.45 -29.56
N LEU A 19 2.23 11.00 -30.56
CA LEU A 19 2.66 12.23 -31.25
C LEU A 19 2.72 13.43 -30.28
N THR A 20 1.71 13.60 -29.42
CA THR A 20 1.69 14.68 -28.43
C THR A 20 2.85 14.57 -27.45
N VAL A 21 3.17 13.37 -26.96
CA VAL A 21 4.33 13.15 -26.08
C VAL A 21 5.64 13.44 -26.82
N ALA A 22 5.78 12.98 -28.07
CA ALA A 22 6.97 13.24 -28.88
C ALA A 22 7.17 14.74 -29.11
N VAL A 23 6.11 15.47 -29.49
CA VAL A 23 6.15 16.92 -29.67
C VAL A 23 6.48 17.63 -28.35
N ALA A 24 5.90 17.21 -27.23
CA ALA A 24 6.21 17.78 -25.92
C ALA A 24 7.68 17.58 -25.54
N VAL A 25 8.26 16.40 -25.79
CA VAL A 25 9.68 16.12 -25.53
C VAL A 25 10.58 16.97 -26.43
N ILE A 26 10.27 17.06 -27.73
CA ILE A 26 11.04 17.88 -28.69
C ILE A 26 10.99 19.35 -28.30
N ILE A 27 9.82 19.89 -27.96
CA ILE A 27 9.69 21.30 -27.58
C ILE A 27 10.38 21.54 -26.24
N LEU A 28 10.11 20.73 -25.21
CA LEU A 28 10.65 20.95 -23.87
C LEU A 28 12.18 20.78 -23.82
N CYS A 29 12.71 19.66 -24.32
CA CYS A 29 14.14 19.38 -24.28
C CYS A 29 14.89 20.09 -25.41
N GLY A 30 14.31 20.11 -26.60
CA GLY A 30 14.93 20.67 -27.81
C GLY A 30 15.01 22.20 -27.79
N SER A 31 14.02 22.91 -27.24
CA SER A 31 14.09 24.38 -27.14
C SER A 31 15.26 24.83 -26.26
N ILE A 32 15.41 24.22 -25.08
CA ILE A 32 16.51 24.51 -24.15
C ILE A 32 17.85 24.18 -24.80
N ALA A 33 17.96 23.02 -25.46
CA ALA A 33 19.17 22.63 -26.17
C ALA A 33 19.52 23.58 -27.33
N LEU A 34 18.53 24.06 -28.08
CA LEU A 34 18.73 24.99 -29.21
C LEU A 34 19.21 26.36 -28.73
N ILE A 35 18.58 26.91 -27.69
CA ILE A 35 18.97 28.20 -27.09
C ILE A 35 20.40 28.15 -26.53
N LEU A 36 20.76 27.05 -25.85
CA LEU A 36 22.12 26.89 -25.33
C LEU A 36 23.14 26.68 -26.46
N SER A 37 22.74 25.98 -27.53
CA SER A 37 23.61 25.71 -28.68
C SER A 37 23.95 26.96 -29.47
N THR A 38 23.02 27.91 -29.62
CA THR A 38 23.27 29.16 -30.33
C THR A 38 24.18 30.11 -29.56
N ASN A 39 24.15 30.09 -28.23
CA ASN A 39 24.99 30.96 -27.40
C ASN A 39 26.37 30.36 -27.07
N SER A 40 26.43 29.06 -26.76
CA SER A 40 27.65 28.39 -26.26
C SER A 40 28.29 27.42 -27.27
N GLY A 41 27.69 27.28 -28.46
CA GLY A 41 28.08 26.32 -29.49
C GLY A 41 27.44 24.94 -29.28
N ALA A 42 27.16 24.23 -30.37
CA ALA A 42 26.35 22.99 -30.36
C ALA A 42 26.83 21.91 -29.38
N ARG A 43 28.15 21.66 -29.31
CA ARG A 43 28.71 20.62 -28.42
C ARG A 43 28.56 20.96 -26.94
N LEU A 44 28.83 22.21 -26.57
CA LEU A 44 28.75 22.66 -25.17
C LEU A 44 27.30 22.87 -24.75
N GLY A 45 26.49 23.50 -25.61
CA GLY A 45 25.07 23.71 -25.36
C GLY A 45 24.32 22.40 -25.14
N PHE A 46 24.58 21.37 -25.96
CA PHE A 46 24.01 20.04 -25.76
C PHE A 46 24.44 19.42 -24.42
N LEU A 47 25.72 19.52 -24.06
CA LEU A 47 26.23 18.94 -22.81
C LEU A 47 25.65 19.63 -21.57
N ILE A 48 25.47 20.96 -21.60
CA ILE A 48 24.78 21.71 -20.55
C ILE A 48 23.30 21.30 -20.45
N ALA A 49 22.60 21.21 -21.59
CA ALA A 49 21.20 20.80 -21.62
C ALA A 49 21.00 19.39 -21.05
N LEU A 50 21.86 18.44 -21.44
CA LEU A 50 21.83 17.06 -20.96
C LEU A 50 22.13 17.00 -19.45
N THR A 51 23.08 17.79 -18.97
CA THR A 51 23.40 17.89 -17.53
C THR A 51 22.20 18.43 -16.75
N GLY A 52 21.54 19.46 -17.25
CA GLY A 52 20.32 20.02 -16.65
C GLY A 52 19.18 19.00 -16.59
N LEU A 53 18.97 18.23 -17.66
CA LEU A 53 17.95 17.18 -17.71
C LEU A 53 18.19 16.09 -16.65
N PHE A 54 19.43 15.59 -16.53
CA PHE A 54 19.74 14.59 -15.50
C PHE A 54 19.71 15.17 -14.08
N GLY A 55 20.09 16.44 -13.89
CA GLY A 55 19.91 17.12 -12.61
C GLY A 55 18.44 17.22 -12.20
N TRP A 56 17.56 17.52 -13.15
CA TRP A 56 16.11 17.47 -12.95
C TRP A 56 15.60 16.07 -12.62
N PHE A 57 16.07 15.03 -13.32
CA PHE A 57 15.71 13.64 -13.00
C PHE A 57 16.18 13.18 -11.62
N VAL A 58 17.32 13.68 -11.12
CA VAL A 58 17.75 13.43 -9.74
C VAL A 58 16.76 14.03 -8.74
N VAL A 59 16.37 15.31 -8.94
CA VAL A 59 15.40 15.98 -8.06
C VAL A 59 14.06 15.26 -8.08
N MET A 60 13.55 14.90 -9.28
CA MET A 60 12.30 14.15 -9.41
C MET A 60 12.40 12.75 -8.80
N GLY A 61 13.51 12.04 -9.01
CA GLY A 61 13.75 10.73 -8.41
C GLY A 61 13.72 10.77 -6.87
N ILE A 62 14.34 11.79 -6.26
CA ILE A 62 14.28 12.00 -4.81
C ILE A 62 12.83 12.24 -4.34
N ILE A 63 12.09 13.11 -5.02
CA ILE A 63 10.68 13.37 -4.69
C ILE A 63 9.83 12.09 -4.85
N TRP A 64 9.99 11.38 -5.96
CA TRP A 64 9.27 10.16 -6.28
C TRP A 64 9.55 9.04 -5.27
N SER A 65 10.81 8.87 -4.86
CA SER A 65 11.20 7.88 -3.85
C SER A 65 10.71 8.26 -2.44
N ALA A 66 10.75 9.54 -2.07
CA ALA A 66 10.31 10.01 -0.75
C ALA A 66 8.79 9.88 -0.56
N TYR A 67 8.02 10.26 -1.57
CA TYR A 67 6.54 10.26 -1.50
C TYR A 67 5.89 9.01 -2.09
N GLY A 68 6.62 8.15 -2.81
CA GLY A 68 6.04 7.00 -3.49
C GLY A 68 5.09 7.40 -4.64
N ILE A 69 5.44 8.45 -5.37
CA ILE A 69 4.71 8.96 -6.55
C ILE A 69 5.56 8.77 -7.82
N GLY A 70 4.95 8.85 -9.02
CA GLY A 70 5.68 8.73 -10.28
C GLY A 70 5.93 7.27 -10.71
N TYR A 71 7.20 6.91 -10.93
CA TYR A 71 7.60 5.58 -11.39
C TYR A 71 7.56 4.54 -10.26
N LYS A 72 6.36 4.05 -9.94
CA LYS A 72 6.11 3.16 -8.81
C LYS A 72 6.31 1.69 -9.20
N GLY A 73 6.78 0.91 -8.24
CA GLY A 73 6.69 -0.55 -8.27
C GLY A 73 5.33 -1.05 -7.77
N PRO A 74 5.17 -2.38 -7.61
CA PRO A 74 3.94 -2.95 -7.08
C PRO A 74 3.65 -2.44 -5.67
N ALA A 75 2.40 -2.02 -5.46
CA ALA A 75 1.90 -1.59 -4.17
C ALA A 75 1.77 -2.78 -3.21
N PRO A 76 1.82 -2.54 -1.89
CA PRO A 76 1.59 -3.59 -0.92
C PRO A 76 0.16 -4.11 -1.02
N THR A 77 0.00 -5.44 -1.05
CA THR A 77 -1.28 -6.14 -1.18
C THR A 77 -1.32 -7.32 -0.22
N TRP A 78 -2.52 -7.72 0.21
CA TRP A 78 -2.68 -8.95 0.98
C TRP A 78 -2.75 -10.12 -0.01
N LYS A 79 -2.09 -11.22 0.32
CA LYS A 79 -2.14 -12.46 -0.44
C LYS A 79 -2.56 -13.59 0.47
N VAL A 80 -3.44 -14.46 -0.01
CA VAL A 80 -3.82 -15.66 0.73
C VAL A 80 -2.62 -16.59 0.77
N ALA A 81 -2.13 -16.85 1.98
CA ALA A 81 -1.00 -17.73 2.21
C ALA A 81 -1.49 -19.15 2.51
N ASP A 82 -2.58 -19.28 3.27
CA ASP A 82 -3.20 -20.58 3.56
C ASP A 82 -4.71 -20.47 3.82
N THR A 83 -5.42 -21.58 3.68
CA THR A 83 -6.83 -21.70 4.10
C THR A 83 -7.03 -23.03 4.77
N VAL A 84 -7.45 -22.97 6.03
CA VAL A 84 -7.64 -24.15 6.88
C VAL A 84 -9.11 -24.24 7.26
N GLN A 85 -9.62 -25.47 7.32
CA GLN A 85 -10.96 -25.76 7.82
C GLN A 85 -10.82 -26.44 9.18
N GLY A 86 -11.49 -25.91 10.21
CA GLY A 86 -11.38 -26.42 11.57
C GLY A 86 -10.21 -25.79 12.33
N THR A 87 -9.37 -26.61 12.96
CA THR A 87 -8.34 -26.15 13.90
C THR A 87 -7.21 -25.39 13.18
N PRO A 88 -6.87 -24.15 13.59
CA PRO A 88 -5.82 -23.35 12.96
C PRO A 88 -4.41 -23.98 12.98
N ALA A 89 -4.17 -24.95 13.87
CA ALA A 89 -2.93 -25.73 13.96
C ALA A 89 -2.60 -26.55 12.70
N ASP A 90 -3.59 -26.86 11.86
CA ASP A 90 -3.35 -27.57 10.60
C ASP A 90 -2.77 -26.66 9.49
N SER A 91 -2.55 -25.37 9.78
CA SER A 91 -1.96 -24.44 8.83
C SER A 91 -0.48 -24.75 8.57
N ARG A 92 -0.05 -24.50 7.34
CA ARG A 92 1.36 -24.53 6.94
C ARG A 92 2.19 -23.41 7.58
N ILE A 93 1.53 -22.44 8.20
CA ILE A 93 2.15 -21.25 8.79
C ILE A 93 2.27 -21.45 10.30
N PRO A 94 3.49 -21.54 10.86
CA PRO A 94 3.67 -21.85 12.29
C PRO A 94 2.98 -20.86 13.24
N VAL A 95 2.89 -19.58 12.87
CA VAL A 95 2.25 -18.57 13.72
C VAL A 95 0.72 -18.76 13.81
N ALA A 96 0.10 -19.47 12.87
CA ALA A 96 -1.33 -19.73 12.87
C ALA A 96 -1.74 -20.80 13.90
N GLU A 97 -0.80 -21.61 14.41
CA GLU A 97 -1.08 -22.62 15.45
C GLU A 97 -1.62 -22.02 16.74
N THR A 98 -1.23 -20.78 17.07
CA THR A 98 -1.66 -20.09 18.29
C THR A 98 -2.97 -19.33 18.12
N LEU A 99 -3.63 -19.42 16.96
CA LEU A 99 -4.91 -18.74 16.74
C LEU A 99 -6.02 -19.44 17.53
N PRO A 100 -6.80 -18.70 18.34
CA PRO A 100 -7.96 -19.26 19.03
C PRO A 100 -9.11 -19.48 18.05
N LEU A 101 -9.97 -20.46 18.33
CA LEU A 101 -11.23 -20.59 17.64
C LEU A 101 -12.25 -19.60 18.22
N PRO A 102 -13.32 -19.25 17.48
CA PRO A 102 -14.40 -18.42 17.99
C PRO A 102 -15.04 -18.95 19.28
N SER A 103 -14.99 -20.27 19.50
CA SER A 103 -15.47 -20.93 20.72
C SER A 103 -14.60 -20.69 21.97
N ASP A 104 -13.32 -20.36 21.78
CA ASP A 104 -12.35 -20.16 22.86
C ASP A 104 -12.36 -18.71 23.37
N LEU A 105 -13.09 -17.84 22.67
CA LEU A 105 -13.24 -16.43 22.98
C LEU A 105 -14.58 -16.16 23.68
N PRO A 106 -14.68 -15.09 24.48
CA PRO A 106 -15.93 -14.73 25.15
C PRO A 106 -17.07 -14.55 24.15
N ASP A 107 -18.26 -15.09 24.46
CA ASP A 107 -19.43 -14.94 23.60
C ASP A 107 -19.79 -13.44 23.45
N PRO A 108 -19.76 -12.88 22.23
CA PRO A 108 -20.05 -11.46 22.01
C PRO A 108 -21.40 -11.02 22.60
N VAL A 109 -22.40 -11.91 22.59
CA VAL A 109 -23.74 -11.58 23.10
C VAL A 109 -23.71 -11.44 24.62
N ALA A 110 -23.00 -12.34 25.31
CA ALA A 110 -22.84 -12.27 26.76
C ALA A 110 -22.05 -11.03 27.20
N VAL A 111 -21.00 -10.66 26.46
CA VAL A 111 -20.20 -9.45 26.73
C VAL A 111 -21.02 -8.18 26.53
N ARG A 112 -21.82 -8.11 25.45
CA ARG A 112 -22.76 -7.01 25.21
C ARG A 112 -23.77 -6.86 26.35
N ASP A 113 -24.37 -7.95 26.79
CA ASP A 113 -25.42 -7.95 27.82
C ASP A 113 -24.87 -7.65 29.22
N GLY A 114 -23.56 -7.85 29.43
CA GLY A 114 -22.85 -7.49 30.66
C GLY A 114 -22.54 -6.00 30.82
N SER A 115 -22.59 -5.20 29.74
CA SER A 115 -22.28 -3.77 29.76
C SER A 115 -23.48 -2.91 29.36
N ALA A 116 -23.85 -1.96 30.22
CA ALA A 116 -24.91 -0.99 29.96
C ALA A 116 -24.57 0.01 28.84
N GLU A 117 -23.30 0.09 28.43
CA GLU A 117 -22.84 0.96 27.35
C GLU A 117 -22.89 0.25 25.99
N LEU A 118 -22.41 -1.00 25.93
CA LEU A 118 -22.46 -1.82 24.71
C LEU A 118 -23.91 -2.17 24.30
N SER A 119 -24.80 -2.35 25.27
CA SER A 119 -26.23 -2.61 25.01
C SER A 119 -27.01 -1.39 24.49
N LYS A 120 -26.49 -0.17 24.67
CA LYS A 120 -27.10 1.05 24.08
C LYS A 120 -26.77 1.18 22.60
N GLU A 121 -25.54 0.84 22.21
CA GLU A 121 -25.08 0.90 20.82
C GLU A 121 -25.58 -0.31 20.02
N PHE A 122 -25.60 -1.50 20.64
CA PHE A 122 -26.13 -2.73 20.06
C PHE A 122 -27.40 -3.19 20.80
N PRO A 123 -28.60 -2.71 20.42
CA PRO A 123 -29.83 -3.16 21.06
C PRO A 123 -30.09 -4.65 20.76
N THR A 124 -30.74 -5.34 21.69
CA THR A 124 -31.08 -6.78 21.61
C THR A 124 -31.99 -7.14 20.42
N THR A 125 -32.69 -6.16 19.85
CA THR A 125 -33.55 -6.30 18.66
C THR A 125 -32.77 -6.18 17.34
N GLY A 126 -31.49 -5.82 17.39
CA GLY A 126 -30.63 -5.59 16.23
C GLY A 126 -29.79 -6.81 15.81
N LYS A 127 -28.82 -6.58 14.92
CA LYS A 127 -27.81 -7.58 14.54
C LYS A 127 -26.95 -7.92 15.77
N ASN A 128 -26.69 -9.22 15.99
CA ASN A 128 -25.74 -9.64 17.01
C ASN A 128 -24.34 -9.07 16.69
N PRO A 129 -23.69 -8.39 17.64
CA PRO A 129 -22.36 -7.84 17.42
C PRO A 129 -21.33 -8.96 17.30
N THR A 130 -20.28 -8.72 16.54
CA THR A 130 -19.07 -9.55 16.56
C THR A 130 -18.12 -9.05 17.64
N ILE A 131 -17.17 -9.88 18.08
CA ILE A 131 -16.14 -9.43 19.04
C ILE A 131 -15.38 -8.21 18.48
N GLY A 132 -15.12 -8.18 17.17
CA GLY A 132 -14.50 -7.03 16.51
C GLY A 132 -15.32 -5.74 16.59
N ASP A 133 -16.64 -5.82 16.69
CA ASP A 133 -17.48 -4.63 16.90
C ASP A 133 -17.38 -4.11 18.34
N LEU A 134 -17.30 -5.01 19.33
CA LEU A 134 -17.23 -4.67 20.75
C LEU A 134 -15.86 -4.10 21.15
N VAL A 135 -14.79 -4.68 20.61
CA VAL A 135 -13.40 -4.25 20.83
C VAL A 135 -13.12 -2.83 20.30
N GLY A 136 -13.93 -2.34 19.35
CA GLY A 136 -13.83 -0.95 18.88
C GLY A 136 -14.42 0.07 19.86
N LEU A 137 -15.28 -0.38 20.79
CA LEU A 137 -15.96 0.48 21.76
C LEU A 137 -15.34 0.40 23.16
N ASP A 138 -14.78 -0.76 23.52
CA ASP A 138 -14.21 -1.04 24.84
C ASP A 138 -12.70 -1.37 24.73
N GLU A 139 -11.87 -0.46 25.24
CA GLU A 139 -10.41 -0.59 25.25
C GLU A 139 -9.93 -1.65 26.27
N ASP A 140 -10.63 -1.81 27.41
CA ASP A 140 -10.25 -2.80 28.43
C ASP A 140 -10.53 -4.22 27.92
N LEU A 141 -11.66 -4.43 27.24
CA LEU A 141 -11.99 -5.70 26.57
C LEU A 141 -10.95 -6.03 25.49
N ARG A 142 -10.52 -5.02 24.73
CA ARG A 142 -9.50 -5.17 23.70
C ARG A 142 -8.19 -5.68 24.28
N ASP A 143 -7.74 -5.11 25.39
CA ASP A 143 -6.48 -5.49 26.02
C ASP A 143 -6.54 -6.90 26.62
N GLN A 144 -7.65 -7.26 27.28
CA GLN A 144 -7.87 -8.62 27.79
C GLN A 144 -7.82 -9.68 26.68
N ILE A 145 -8.48 -9.40 25.55
CA ILE A 145 -8.48 -10.32 24.40
C ILE A 145 -7.10 -10.37 23.77
N ASN A 146 -6.41 -9.24 23.60
CA ASN A 146 -5.06 -9.23 23.04
C ASN A 146 -4.04 -9.97 23.92
N GLU A 147 -4.20 -9.94 25.25
CA GLU A 147 -3.38 -10.74 26.17
C GLU A 147 -3.68 -12.23 26.04
N GLN A 148 -4.95 -12.60 25.87
CA GLN A 148 -5.35 -14.00 25.65
C GLN A 148 -4.86 -14.55 24.30
N VAL A 149 -4.82 -13.73 23.25
CA VAL A 149 -4.52 -14.16 21.88
C VAL A 149 -3.08 -13.88 21.43
N ASP A 150 -2.18 -13.47 22.32
CA ASP A 150 -0.77 -13.17 22.00
C ASP A 150 -0.11 -14.36 21.25
N PRO A 151 0.61 -14.13 20.13
CA PRO A 151 1.08 -12.86 19.55
C PRO A 151 0.11 -12.16 18.59
N TRP A 152 -1.14 -12.64 18.50
CA TRP A 152 -2.16 -12.05 17.65
C TRP A 152 -2.84 -10.86 18.32
N LYS A 153 -3.36 -9.97 17.49
CA LYS A 153 -4.18 -8.84 17.93
C LYS A 153 -5.49 -8.86 17.19
N ILE A 154 -6.58 -8.79 17.92
CA ILE A 154 -7.90 -8.70 17.31
C ILE A 154 -8.07 -7.31 16.66
N LEU A 155 -8.63 -7.30 15.46
CA LEU A 155 -8.97 -6.08 14.76
C LEU A 155 -10.44 -5.73 14.98
N GLU A 156 -10.67 -4.44 15.19
CA GLU A 156 -12.01 -3.86 15.15
C GLU A 156 -12.62 -3.99 13.74
N SER A 157 -13.95 -4.07 13.66
CA SER A 157 -14.66 -4.20 12.37
C SER A 157 -14.50 -2.96 11.48
N SER A 158 -14.35 -1.79 12.09
CA SER A 158 -14.12 -0.50 11.43
C SER A 158 -12.68 -0.32 10.94
N ASN A 159 -11.76 -1.23 11.27
CA ASN A 159 -10.37 -1.06 10.93
C ASN A 159 -10.16 -1.15 9.42
N LYS A 160 -9.26 -0.33 8.89
CA LYS A 160 -8.85 -0.38 7.49
C LYS A 160 -8.39 -1.78 7.07
N TYR A 161 -7.61 -2.49 7.91
CA TYR A 161 -7.09 -3.81 7.56
C TYR A 161 -8.18 -4.88 7.52
N THR A 162 -9.23 -4.75 8.34
CA THR A 162 -10.38 -5.66 8.32
C THR A 162 -11.09 -5.61 6.97
N GLY A 163 -11.43 -4.41 6.48
CA GLY A 163 -12.06 -4.27 5.17
C GLY A 163 -11.17 -4.73 3.99
N GLU A 164 -9.87 -4.43 4.03
CA GLU A 164 -8.92 -4.87 2.99
C GLU A 164 -8.71 -6.39 2.96
N THR A 165 -8.70 -7.05 4.12
CA THR A 165 -8.48 -8.51 4.19
C THR A 165 -9.75 -9.27 3.83
N GLN A 166 -10.92 -8.80 4.27
CA GLN A 166 -12.21 -9.40 3.91
C GLN A 166 -12.47 -9.43 2.40
N SER A 167 -12.10 -8.36 1.67
CA SER A 167 -12.27 -8.33 0.22
C SER A 167 -11.38 -9.34 -0.51
N VAL A 168 -10.10 -9.46 -0.09
CA VAL A 168 -9.17 -10.45 -0.66
C VAL A 168 -9.62 -11.88 -0.34
N VAL A 169 -10.17 -12.10 0.86
CA VAL A 169 -10.72 -13.39 1.25
C VAL A 169 -11.99 -13.73 0.47
N ALA A 170 -12.88 -12.76 0.26
CA ALA A 170 -14.08 -12.92 -0.55
C ALA A 170 -13.74 -13.34 -1.99
N GLU A 171 -12.75 -12.68 -2.59
CA GLU A 171 -12.25 -13.04 -3.92
C GLU A 171 -11.64 -14.46 -3.93
N ALA A 172 -10.85 -14.82 -2.92
CA ALA A 172 -10.20 -16.12 -2.84
C ALA A 172 -11.15 -17.28 -2.57
N LEU A 173 -12.26 -17.06 -1.85
CA LEU A 173 -13.23 -18.09 -1.50
C LEU A 173 -14.43 -18.16 -2.44
N GLY A 174 -14.68 -17.08 -3.20
CA GLY A 174 -15.77 -16.99 -4.16
C GLY A 174 -15.59 -17.90 -5.39
N PRO A 175 -16.51 -17.78 -6.37
CA PRO A 175 -16.57 -18.65 -7.55
C PRO A 175 -15.30 -18.64 -8.40
N ASP A 176 -14.63 -17.49 -8.50
CA ASP A 176 -13.42 -17.31 -9.29
C ASP A 176 -12.14 -17.82 -8.58
N GLY A 177 -12.25 -18.13 -7.29
CA GLY A 177 -11.16 -18.62 -6.44
C GLY A 177 -11.27 -20.11 -6.14
N LYS A 178 -11.44 -20.45 -4.85
CA LYS A 178 -11.62 -21.84 -4.38
C LYS A 178 -13.04 -22.37 -4.54
N GLY A 179 -14.02 -21.52 -4.84
CA GLY A 179 -15.42 -21.93 -4.99
C GLY A 179 -16.03 -22.56 -3.74
N LEU A 180 -15.58 -22.15 -2.54
CA LEU A 180 -16.13 -22.66 -1.28
C LEU A 180 -17.53 -22.10 -1.01
N PHE A 181 -17.80 -20.88 -1.47
CA PHE A 181 -19.07 -20.19 -1.33
C PHE A 181 -19.49 -19.61 -2.69
N GLU A 182 -20.77 -19.72 -3.03
CA GLU A 182 -21.30 -19.19 -4.29
C GLU A 182 -21.43 -17.66 -4.25
N SER A 183 -21.76 -17.13 -3.07
CA SER A 183 -21.97 -15.71 -2.84
C SER A 183 -21.39 -15.25 -1.49
N ALA A 184 -21.05 -13.95 -1.42
CA ALA A 184 -20.65 -13.28 -0.18
C ALA A 184 -21.76 -13.23 0.90
N SER A 185 -22.98 -13.65 0.56
CA SER A 185 -24.10 -13.83 1.50
C SER A 185 -24.05 -15.13 2.28
N ASP A 186 -23.26 -16.10 1.83
CA ASP A 186 -23.34 -17.49 2.31
C ASP A 186 -22.42 -17.74 3.50
N TYR A 187 -21.61 -16.75 3.85
CA TYR A 187 -20.71 -16.76 4.99
C TYR A 187 -20.73 -15.42 5.73
N VAL A 188 -20.40 -15.47 7.01
CA VAL A 188 -20.17 -14.29 7.85
C VAL A 188 -18.74 -14.31 8.34
N VAL A 189 -18.06 -13.16 8.24
CA VAL A 189 -16.76 -12.95 8.87
C VAL A 189 -16.98 -12.79 10.36
N VAL A 190 -16.46 -13.74 11.14
CA VAL A 190 -16.64 -13.77 12.59
C VAL A 190 -15.62 -12.84 13.23
N GLN A 191 -14.34 -13.01 12.89
CA GLN A 191 -13.22 -12.28 13.49
C GLN A 191 -12.10 -12.06 12.48
N THR A 192 -11.30 -11.03 12.74
CA THR A 192 -10.08 -10.75 11.99
C THR A 192 -8.95 -10.45 12.98
N PHE A 193 -7.84 -11.15 12.81
CA PHE A 193 -6.64 -11.00 13.63
C PHE A 193 -5.48 -10.52 12.78
N VAL A 194 -4.53 -9.82 13.40
CA VAL A 194 -3.25 -9.45 12.79
C VAL A 194 -2.10 -9.76 13.74
N THR A 195 -0.99 -10.25 13.19
CA THR A 195 0.25 -10.47 13.94
C THR A 195 1.47 -10.06 13.12
N GLY A 196 2.56 -9.74 13.82
CA GLY A 196 3.83 -9.33 13.23
C GLY A 196 3.84 -7.89 12.71
N GLY A 197 4.65 -7.66 11.67
CA GLY A 197 4.92 -6.33 11.14
C GLY A 197 5.77 -5.44 12.07
N LYS A 198 6.11 -4.23 11.58
CA LYS A 198 6.92 -3.28 12.34
C LYS A 198 6.13 -2.74 13.53
N THR A 199 6.80 -2.63 14.68
CA THR A 199 6.21 -2.05 15.89
C THR A 199 5.63 -0.68 15.58
N GLY A 200 4.33 -0.50 15.85
CA GLY A 200 3.65 0.78 15.66
C GLY A 200 4.29 1.89 16.48
N ARG A 201 4.10 3.14 16.04
CA ARG A 201 4.62 4.31 16.75
C ARG A 201 3.96 4.42 18.13
N THR A 202 4.75 4.37 19.19
CA THR A 202 4.30 4.45 20.59
C THR A 202 4.17 5.88 21.12
N ASP A 203 4.91 6.85 20.57
CA ASP A 203 4.87 8.26 20.97
C ASP A 203 4.28 9.16 19.88
N ASN A 204 3.25 9.93 20.23
CA ASN A 204 2.54 10.85 19.34
C ASN A 204 3.11 12.28 19.33
N SER A 205 4.11 12.60 20.16
CA SER A 205 4.81 13.89 20.21
C SER A 205 5.55 14.20 18.89
N THR A 206 5.71 15.48 18.54
CA THR A 206 6.38 15.91 17.28
C THR A 206 7.78 15.32 17.13
N LEU A 207 8.55 15.25 18.22
CA LEU A 207 9.87 14.64 18.27
C LEU A 207 9.80 13.11 18.17
N GLY A 208 8.82 12.47 18.82
CA GLY A 208 8.55 11.03 18.70
C GLY A 208 8.21 10.61 17.27
N ARG A 209 7.44 11.43 16.52
CA ARG A 209 7.13 11.18 15.10
C ARG A 209 8.37 11.21 14.23
N ILE A 210 9.24 12.19 14.44
CA ILE A 210 10.48 12.34 13.68
C ILE A 210 11.41 11.18 14.02
N LYS A 211 11.62 10.89 15.32
CA LYS A 211 12.44 9.77 15.78
C LYS A 211 11.97 8.45 15.17
N TYR A 212 10.68 8.14 15.27
CA TYR A 212 10.09 6.93 14.69
C TYR A 212 10.30 6.84 13.18
N LYS A 213 10.15 7.96 12.46
CA LYS A 213 10.34 7.99 11.00
C LYS A 213 11.79 7.67 10.62
N PHE A 214 12.77 8.13 11.40
CA PHE A 214 14.18 7.83 11.16
C PHE A 214 14.55 6.41 11.61
N THR A 215 14.11 5.97 12.80
CA THR A 215 14.44 4.62 13.30
C THR A 215 13.78 3.53 12.45
N SER A 216 12.52 3.70 12.05
CA SER A 216 11.82 2.74 11.20
C SER A 216 12.39 2.68 9.76
N ALA A 217 13.00 3.78 9.28
CA ALA A 217 13.68 3.83 7.99
C ALA A 217 15.06 3.14 8.00
N LEU A 218 15.71 3.07 9.17
CA LEU A 218 17.00 2.39 9.36
C LEU A 218 16.84 0.89 9.64
N GLU A 219 15.63 0.46 10.00
CA GLU A 219 15.29 -0.95 10.19
C GLU A 219 15.19 -1.64 8.82
N PHE A 220 16.30 -2.23 8.41
CA PHE A 220 16.48 -2.88 7.11
C PHE A 220 15.66 -4.16 6.98
N ASP A 221 15.58 -4.93 8.07
CA ASP A 221 14.72 -6.11 8.13
C ASP A 221 13.29 -5.67 8.45
N ASN A 222 12.33 -6.34 7.83
CA ASN A 222 10.94 -6.04 8.05
C ASN A 222 10.28 -7.38 8.40
N PRO A 223 9.80 -7.59 9.64
CA PRO A 223 9.16 -8.86 9.99
C PRO A 223 7.88 -9.06 9.15
N PRO A 224 7.54 -10.30 8.75
CA PRO A 224 6.31 -10.57 8.01
C PRO A 224 5.10 -10.13 8.81
N LEU A 225 4.07 -9.65 8.12
CA LEU A 225 2.81 -9.23 8.70
C LEU A 225 1.74 -10.20 8.20
N TYR A 226 1.14 -10.94 9.12
CA TYR A 226 0.08 -11.88 8.81
C TYR A 226 -1.26 -11.34 9.30
N ALA A 227 -2.31 -11.67 8.58
CA ALA A 227 -3.69 -11.48 9.01
C ALA A 227 -4.40 -12.84 8.97
N ALA A 228 -5.30 -13.09 9.90
CA ALA A 228 -6.15 -14.28 9.88
C ALA A 228 -7.61 -13.83 9.89
N VAL A 229 -8.38 -14.27 8.91
CA VAL A 229 -9.81 -14.01 8.80
C VAL A 229 -10.54 -15.31 9.07
N GLN A 230 -11.37 -15.33 10.11
CA GLN A 230 -12.19 -16.48 10.46
C GLN A 230 -13.61 -16.29 9.94
N LEU A 231 -14.12 -17.31 9.29
CA LEU A 231 -15.40 -17.33 8.61
C LEU A 231 -16.21 -18.54 9.03
N GLN A 232 -17.52 -18.37 9.10
CA GLN A 232 -18.46 -19.47 9.26
C GLN A 232 -19.59 -19.32 8.25
N ALA A 233 -20.13 -20.46 7.81
CA ALA A 233 -21.26 -20.50 6.91
C ALA A 233 -22.51 -19.90 7.59
N VAL A 234 -23.38 -19.31 6.77
CA VAL A 234 -24.67 -18.77 7.22
C VAL A 234 -25.71 -19.88 7.15
N VAL A 235 -26.55 -19.99 8.19
CA VAL A 235 -27.71 -20.89 8.14
C VAL A 235 -28.61 -20.46 6.96
N PRO A 236 -28.96 -21.36 6.02
CA PRO A 236 -29.83 -21.00 4.90
C PRO A 236 -31.17 -20.45 5.40
N GLN A 237 -31.43 -19.16 5.16
CA GLN A 237 -32.69 -18.52 5.50
C GLN A 237 -33.50 -18.28 4.23
N GLU A 238 -34.70 -18.85 4.16
CA GLU A 238 -35.58 -18.69 3.00
C GLU A 238 -36.00 -17.22 2.86
N THR A 239 -35.62 -16.59 1.75
CA THR A 239 -36.06 -15.24 1.42
C THR A 239 -37.47 -15.30 0.83
N LYS A 240 -38.45 -14.78 1.58
CA LYS A 240 -39.80 -14.60 1.04
C LYS A 240 -39.77 -13.47 0.01
N PRO A 241 -40.33 -13.65 -1.21
CA PRO A 241 -40.36 -12.61 -2.23
C PRO A 241 -40.96 -11.31 -1.70
N GLY A 242 -40.21 -10.21 -1.76
CA GLY A 242 -40.65 -8.87 -1.36
C GLY A 242 -40.31 -8.44 0.07
N GLN A 243 -39.66 -9.29 0.89
CA GLN A 243 -39.09 -8.87 2.18
C GLN A 243 -37.60 -8.55 2.04
N ALA A 244 -37.09 -7.69 2.92
CA ALA A 244 -35.65 -7.49 3.04
C ALA A 244 -34.99 -8.84 3.37
N PRO A 245 -33.84 -9.19 2.76
CA PRO A 245 -33.09 -10.38 3.11
C PRO A 245 -32.90 -10.40 4.64
N PRO A 246 -33.24 -11.53 5.30
CA PRO A 246 -33.10 -11.62 6.73
C PRO A 246 -31.60 -11.54 7.09
N LEU A 247 -31.30 -11.01 8.28
CA LEU A 247 -29.93 -10.79 8.69
C LEU A 247 -29.20 -12.15 8.75
N PRO A 248 -28.02 -12.28 8.10
CA PRO A 248 -27.24 -13.50 8.16
C PRO A 248 -26.95 -13.92 9.60
N VAL A 249 -27.41 -15.11 9.99
CA VAL A 249 -27.11 -15.72 11.29
C VAL A 249 -26.07 -16.81 11.08
N VAL A 250 -24.99 -16.71 11.85
CA VAL A 250 -23.88 -17.66 11.83
C VAL A 250 -24.38 -19.04 12.24
N ASP A 251 -24.05 -20.06 11.45
CA ASP A 251 -24.23 -21.45 11.83
C ASP A 251 -23.13 -21.86 12.83
N LYS A 252 -23.52 -22.14 14.07
CA LYS A 252 -22.58 -22.53 15.13
C LYS A 252 -22.06 -23.95 14.98
N ASP A 253 -22.74 -24.80 14.22
CA ASP A 253 -22.36 -26.20 13.99
C ASP A 253 -21.49 -26.36 12.73
N ALA A 254 -21.42 -25.33 11.89
CA ALA A 254 -20.59 -25.31 10.70
C ALA A 254 -19.08 -25.15 11.06
N PRO A 255 -18.19 -25.79 10.28
CA PRO A 255 -16.75 -25.67 10.50
C PRO A 255 -16.28 -24.23 10.28
N VAL A 256 -15.36 -23.78 11.14
CA VAL A 256 -14.70 -22.48 11.00
C VAL A 256 -13.66 -22.57 9.89
N TYR A 257 -13.75 -21.70 8.90
CA TYR A 257 -12.71 -21.53 7.89
C TYR A 257 -11.79 -20.40 8.32
N THR A 258 -10.50 -20.71 8.51
CA THR A 258 -9.47 -19.74 8.84
C THR A 258 -8.63 -19.49 7.60
N VAL A 259 -8.73 -18.28 7.04
CA VAL A 259 -7.91 -17.84 5.91
C VAL A 259 -6.76 -17.00 6.46
N VAL A 260 -5.55 -17.51 6.33
CA VAL A 260 -4.33 -16.79 6.72
C VAL A 260 -3.78 -16.06 5.50
N LEU A 261 -3.63 -14.75 5.64
CA LEU A 261 -3.08 -13.87 4.64
C LEU A 261 -1.69 -13.40 5.06
N GLU A 262 -0.79 -13.30 4.10
CA GLU A 262 0.50 -12.63 4.26
C GLU A 262 0.45 -11.29 3.53
N ARG A 263 0.95 -10.23 4.18
CA ARG A 263 1.09 -8.92 3.54
C ARG A 263 2.33 -8.92 2.64
N ASP A 264 2.10 -9.01 1.34
CA ASP A 264 3.12 -8.66 0.37
C ASP A 264 3.36 -7.15 0.44
N ARG A 265 4.56 -6.74 0.87
CA ARG A 265 4.93 -5.32 0.96
C ARG A 265 5.17 -4.67 -0.40
N GLY A 266 5.32 -5.47 -1.44
CA GLY A 266 5.69 -5.00 -2.76
C GLY A 266 7.02 -4.24 -2.76
N ALA A 267 7.30 -3.58 -3.88
CA ALA A 267 8.52 -2.84 -4.10
C ALA A 267 8.20 -1.41 -4.58
N LEU A 268 7.23 -0.76 -3.92
CA LEU A 268 6.62 0.50 -4.37
C LEU A 268 7.64 1.58 -4.76
N ARG A 269 8.75 1.69 -4.00
CA ARG A 269 9.77 2.73 -4.17
C ARG A 269 11.03 2.25 -4.91
N LEU A 270 11.18 0.94 -5.13
CA LEU A 270 12.41 0.38 -5.68
C LEU A 270 12.71 0.90 -7.08
N PRO A 271 11.73 1.00 -8.02
CA PRO A 271 12.00 1.55 -9.34
C PRO A 271 12.41 3.04 -9.29
N SER A 272 11.73 3.86 -8.48
CA SER A 272 12.10 5.26 -8.25
C SER A 272 13.52 5.43 -7.68
N ILE A 273 13.90 4.60 -6.69
CA ILE A 273 15.24 4.65 -6.09
C ILE A 273 16.30 4.25 -7.13
N SER A 274 16.05 3.17 -7.88
CA SER A 274 16.97 2.71 -8.93
C SER A 274 17.16 3.77 -10.02
N PHE A 275 16.07 4.41 -10.45
CA PHE A 275 16.10 5.53 -11.40
C PHE A 275 16.88 6.74 -10.86
N THR A 276 16.72 7.06 -9.58
CA THR A 276 17.47 8.14 -8.92
C THR A 276 18.96 7.85 -8.90
N ILE A 277 19.36 6.63 -8.51
CA ILE A 277 20.76 6.22 -8.46
C ILE A 277 21.38 6.31 -9.86
N PHE A 278 20.72 5.73 -10.87
CA PHE A 278 21.17 5.81 -12.25
C PHE A 278 21.32 7.26 -12.72
N SER A 279 20.30 8.08 -12.51
CA SER A 279 20.32 9.50 -12.91
C SER A 279 21.42 10.29 -12.18
N THR A 280 21.69 9.96 -10.92
CA THR A 280 22.74 10.59 -10.11
C THR A 280 24.13 10.23 -10.65
N ILE A 281 24.36 8.99 -11.03
CA ILE A 281 25.62 8.55 -11.64
C ILE A 281 25.86 9.31 -12.94
N VAL A 282 24.87 9.34 -13.83
CA VAL A 282 24.99 10.06 -15.12
C VAL A 282 25.18 11.56 -14.90
N PHE A 283 24.42 12.17 -14.00
CA PHE A 283 24.56 13.58 -13.64
C PHE A 283 25.98 13.90 -13.14
N ALA A 284 26.53 13.08 -12.23
CA ALA A 284 27.87 13.27 -11.70
C ALA A 284 28.95 13.17 -12.79
N ILE A 285 28.81 12.24 -13.74
CA ILE A 285 29.70 12.12 -14.89
C ILE A 285 29.66 13.41 -15.73
N LEU A 286 28.46 13.91 -16.05
CA LEU A 286 28.27 15.10 -16.88
C LEU A 286 28.80 16.38 -16.21
N VAL A 287 28.55 16.56 -14.90
CA VAL A 287 29.11 17.67 -14.11
C VAL A 287 30.64 17.60 -14.09
N ASN A 288 31.22 16.41 -13.93
CA ASN A 288 32.67 16.24 -13.98
C ASN A 288 33.24 16.57 -15.39
N MET A 289 32.52 16.24 -16.46
CA MET A 289 32.92 16.64 -17.83
C MET A 289 32.91 18.16 -18.00
N LEU A 290 31.88 18.86 -17.51
CA LEU A 290 31.82 20.33 -17.52
C LEU A 290 32.96 20.94 -16.71
N HIS A 291 33.18 20.44 -15.50
CA HIS A 291 34.24 20.93 -14.61
C HIS A 291 35.63 20.81 -15.24
N ARG A 292 35.93 19.66 -15.87
CA ARG A 292 37.19 19.46 -16.60
C ARG A 292 37.33 20.43 -17.76
N ARG A 293 36.24 20.68 -18.51
CA ARG A 293 36.24 21.63 -19.61
C ARG A 293 36.49 23.06 -19.12
N ASP A 294 35.84 23.48 -18.04
CA ASP A 294 36.01 24.83 -17.49
C ASP A 294 37.44 25.08 -17.02
N LYS A 295 38.08 24.07 -16.41
CA LYS A 295 39.51 24.12 -16.08
C LYS A 295 40.40 24.33 -17.31
N LEU A 296 40.13 23.61 -18.40
CA LEU A 296 40.89 23.75 -19.66
C LEU A 296 40.67 25.14 -20.29
N ALA A 297 39.44 25.62 -20.31
CA ALA A 297 39.11 26.95 -20.83
C ALA A 297 39.77 28.06 -20.00
N ALA A 298 39.79 27.93 -18.67
CA ALA A 298 40.49 28.87 -17.79
C ALA A 298 42.00 28.87 -18.06
N ALA A 299 42.63 27.69 -18.18
CA ALA A 299 44.06 27.56 -18.49
C ALA A 299 44.43 28.19 -19.84
N GLN A 300 43.58 28.02 -20.86
CA GLN A 300 43.77 28.64 -22.18
C GLN A 300 43.66 30.17 -22.10
N ARG A 301 42.66 30.70 -21.38
CA ARG A 301 42.50 32.15 -21.19
C ARG A 301 43.71 32.74 -20.47
N SER A 302 44.20 32.09 -19.41
CA SER A 302 45.39 32.57 -18.71
C SER A 302 46.65 32.51 -19.57
N ALA A 303 46.80 31.48 -20.42
CA ALA A 303 47.94 31.37 -21.32
C ALA A 303 47.93 32.46 -22.41
N VAL A 304 46.76 32.81 -22.95
CA VAL A 304 46.63 33.92 -23.92
C VAL A 304 46.97 35.25 -23.27
N VAL A 305 46.48 35.51 -22.04
CA VAL A 305 46.83 36.73 -21.30
C VAL A 305 48.34 36.80 -21.04
N ALA A 306 48.97 35.69 -20.67
CA ALA A 306 50.42 35.63 -20.45
C ALA A 306 51.25 35.78 -21.74
N ALA A 307 50.71 35.41 -22.90
CA ALA A 307 51.39 35.55 -24.20
C ALA A 307 51.22 36.93 -24.85
N GLY A 308 50.21 37.70 -24.41
CA GLY A 308 49.95 39.07 -24.86
C GLY A 308 50.52 40.17 -23.95
N ALA A 309 51.12 39.79 -22.81
CA ALA A 309 51.86 40.66 -21.90
C ALA A 309 53.37 40.49 -22.11
#